data_AF-A0A1V1NVN2-F1
#
_entry.id   AF-A0A1V1NVN2-F1
#
_cell.length_a   1.000
_cell.length_b   1.000
_cell.length_c   1.000
_cell.angle_alpha   90.00
_cell.angle_beta   90.00
_cell.angle_gamma   90.00
#
_symmetry.space_group_name_H-M   'P 1'
#
loop_
_entity.id
_entity.type
_entity.pdbx_description
1 polymer ?
#
loop_
_entity_poly.entity_id
_entity_poly.type
_entity_poly.pdbx_seq_one_letter_code
_entity_poly.pdbx_strand_id
1 'polypeptide(L)'
;SGIVSGLRDLIEGKPYYADDSGNLTTTVTDRYLGYALSDTELYLQTDTPGAKTIEDGLITAPKLAGSDNEALTNGTAGQIMSSNGDGTFSWADILKLPAQVSEPVSCNSNTAGSVAASSTYRLCICNGTAWNDLVSGAACSW
;
A
#
# COMPACT_ATOMS: atom_id res chain seq x y z
N SER A 1 -1.93 -25.14 -18.48
CA SER A 1 -0.94 -26.05 -17.87
C SER A 1 -1.16 -27.47 -18.37
N GLY A 2 -0.11 -28.29 -18.51
CA GLY A 2 -0.22 -29.69 -18.99
C GLY A 2 1.13 -30.41 -19.06
N ILE A 3 1.12 -31.74 -19.23
CA ILE A 3 2.36 -32.55 -19.35
C ILE A 3 2.70 -32.74 -20.83
N VAL A 4 3.94 -32.43 -21.20
CA VAL A 4 4.54 -32.76 -22.49
C VAL A 4 5.51 -33.92 -22.27
N SER A 5 5.28 -35.03 -22.97
CA SER A 5 6.13 -36.23 -22.91
C SER A 5 6.93 -36.43 -24.20
N GLY A 6 7.92 -37.32 -24.17
CA GLY A 6 8.76 -37.66 -25.33
C GLY A 6 9.91 -36.68 -25.60
N LEU A 7 10.20 -35.80 -24.64
CA LEU A 7 11.41 -34.98 -24.64
C LEU A 7 12.64 -35.83 -24.28
N ARG A 8 13.83 -35.24 -24.35
CA ARG A 8 15.08 -35.91 -24.03
C ARG A 8 15.98 -34.99 -23.23
N ASP A 9 16.84 -35.61 -22.42
CA ASP A 9 17.91 -34.95 -21.69
C ASP A 9 17.40 -33.83 -20.76
N LEU A 10 16.17 -33.97 -20.27
CA LEU A 10 15.68 -33.10 -19.21
C LEU A 10 16.35 -33.46 -17.89
N ILE A 11 16.47 -32.47 -17.01
CA ILE A 11 16.96 -32.66 -15.65
C ILE A 11 15.75 -32.57 -14.72
N GLU A 12 15.36 -33.70 -14.14
CA GLU A 12 14.23 -33.80 -13.23
C GLU A 12 14.27 -32.70 -12.14
N GLY A 13 13.13 -32.04 -11.93
CA GLY A 13 12.96 -30.96 -10.97
C GLY A 13 13.55 -29.60 -11.39
N LYS A 14 14.22 -29.48 -12.55
CA LYS A 14 14.72 -28.18 -13.03
C LYS A 14 13.62 -27.36 -13.72
N PRO A 15 13.61 -26.04 -13.51
CA PRO A 15 12.80 -25.13 -14.31
C PRO A 15 13.38 -24.98 -15.71
N TYR A 16 12.49 -24.81 -16.67
CA TYR A 16 12.82 -24.60 -18.07
C TYR A 16 12.12 -23.37 -18.63
N TYR A 17 12.82 -22.73 -19.55
CA TYR A 17 12.47 -21.47 -20.21
C TYR A 17 12.63 -21.61 -21.71
N ALA A 18 12.04 -20.71 -22.48
CA ALA A 18 12.35 -20.54 -23.90
C ALA A 18 13.47 -19.51 -24.07
N ASP A 19 14.50 -19.84 -24.84
CA ASP A 19 15.48 -18.85 -25.31
C ASP A 19 14.90 -17.96 -26.44
N ASP A 20 15.69 -17.01 -26.92
CA ASP A 20 15.28 -16.09 -28.00
C ASP A 20 14.98 -16.81 -29.32
N SER A 21 15.55 -18.00 -29.51
CA SER A 21 15.30 -18.86 -30.67
C SER A 21 14.10 -19.79 -30.48
N GLY A 22 13.47 -19.78 -29.31
CA GLY A 22 12.35 -20.64 -28.96
C GLY A 22 12.74 -22.05 -28.51
N ASN A 23 14.02 -22.31 -28.24
CA ASN A 23 14.48 -23.60 -27.72
C ASN A 23 14.35 -23.67 -26.21
N LEU A 24 14.25 -24.91 -25.72
CA LEU A 24 14.22 -25.21 -24.31
C LEU A 24 15.60 -24.96 -23.67
N THR A 25 15.65 -24.15 -22.61
CA THR A 25 16.87 -23.87 -21.84
C THR A 25 16.60 -23.86 -20.35
N THR A 26 17.64 -24.11 -19.54
CA THR A 26 17.60 -23.92 -18.07
C THR A 26 18.14 -22.55 -17.64
N THR A 27 18.69 -21.76 -18.57
CA THR A 27 19.02 -20.36 -18.34
C THR A 27 17.73 -19.57 -18.15
N VAL A 28 17.65 -18.78 -17.07
CA VAL A 28 16.47 -17.96 -16.77
C VAL A 28 16.28 -16.93 -17.89
N THR A 29 15.08 -16.91 -18.46
CA THR A 29 14.61 -15.88 -19.40
C THR A 29 13.23 -15.39 -18.96
N ASP A 30 12.71 -14.36 -19.64
CA ASP A 30 11.36 -13.84 -19.38
C ASP A 30 10.25 -14.83 -19.81
N ARG A 31 10.59 -15.90 -20.53
CA ARG A 31 9.65 -16.91 -21.04
C ARG A 31 9.76 -18.21 -20.25
N TYR A 32 9.29 -18.19 -19.00
CA TYR A 32 9.14 -19.42 -18.21
C TYR A 32 8.15 -20.38 -18.88
N LEU A 33 8.51 -21.65 -18.99
CA LEU A 33 7.66 -22.68 -19.59
C LEU A 33 7.11 -23.66 -18.56
N GLY A 34 7.90 -24.04 -17.55
CA GLY A 34 7.55 -25.12 -16.65
C GLY A 34 8.73 -25.74 -15.92
N TYR A 35 8.54 -26.94 -15.39
CA TYR A 35 9.60 -27.74 -14.77
C TYR A 35 9.52 -29.21 -15.19
N ALA A 36 10.65 -29.89 -15.23
CA ALA A 36 10.72 -31.30 -15.62
C ALA A 36 10.23 -32.23 -14.52
N LEU A 37 9.32 -33.15 -14.85
CA LEU A 37 8.86 -34.23 -13.97
C LEU A 37 9.76 -35.46 -14.04
N SER A 38 10.49 -35.61 -15.15
CA SER A 38 11.46 -36.68 -15.40
C SER A 38 12.46 -36.20 -16.47
N ASP A 39 13.34 -37.09 -16.92
CA ASP A 39 14.24 -36.84 -18.05
C ASP A 39 13.54 -36.74 -19.43
N THR A 40 12.24 -37.07 -19.49
CA THR A 40 11.45 -37.13 -20.72
C THR A 40 10.12 -36.38 -20.67
N GLU A 41 9.73 -35.86 -19.49
CA GLU A 41 8.45 -35.19 -19.27
C GLU A 41 8.64 -33.78 -18.69
N LEU A 42 8.00 -32.80 -19.32
CA LEU A 42 7.96 -31.41 -18.89
C LEU A 42 6.53 -31.04 -18.49
N TYR A 43 6.34 -30.58 -17.27
CA TYR A 43 5.08 -29.96 -16.85
C TYR A 43 5.09 -28.49 -17.26
N LEU A 44 4.33 -28.16 -18.30
CA LEU A 44 4.12 -26.79 -18.74
C LEU A 44 3.19 -26.06 -17.76
N GLN A 45 3.70 -24.97 -17.19
CA GLN A 45 2.97 -24.07 -16.31
C GLN A 45 3.19 -22.63 -16.82
N THR A 46 2.09 -21.95 -17.14
CA THR A 46 2.11 -20.57 -17.65
C THR A 46 2.50 -19.56 -16.57
N ASP A 47 2.33 -19.93 -15.31
CA ASP A 47 2.65 -19.08 -14.16
C ASP A 47 3.96 -19.57 -13.54
N THR A 48 4.91 -18.68 -13.25
CA THR A 48 6.14 -19.10 -12.55
C THR A 48 5.80 -19.60 -11.13
N PRO A 49 6.23 -20.80 -10.70
CA PRO A 49 6.01 -21.28 -9.35
C PRO A 49 6.53 -20.27 -8.31
N GLY A 50 5.64 -19.80 -7.44
CA GLY A 50 5.96 -18.78 -6.43
C GLY A 50 5.73 -17.33 -6.87
N ALA A 51 5.44 -17.08 -8.15
CA ALA A 51 4.97 -15.77 -8.59
C ALA A 51 3.53 -15.56 -8.09
N LYS A 52 3.38 -14.77 -7.02
CA LYS A 52 2.09 -14.22 -6.60
C LYS A 52 1.90 -12.87 -7.26
N THR A 53 1.58 -12.88 -8.54
CA THR A 53 1.21 -11.66 -9.26
C THR A 53 -0.29 -11.47 -9.19
N ILE A 54 -0.73 -10.22 -9.08
CA ILE A 54 -2.13 -9.86 -9.26
C ILE A 54 -2.26 -9.55 -10.75
N GLU A 55 -2.70 -10.53 -11.54
CA GLU A 55 -2.67 -10.55 -13.01
C GLU A 55 -3.37 -9.34 -13.65
N ASP A 56 -4.45 -8.87 -13.04
CA ASP A 56 -5.22 -7.69 -13.46
C ASP A 56 -4.79 -6.39 -12.76
N GLY A 57 -3.84 -6.47 -11.81
CA GLY A 57 -3.49 -5.37 -10.92
C GLY A 57 -4.61 -4.95 -9.96
N LEU A 58 -5.67 -5.75 -9.82
CA LEU A 58 -6.83 -5.45 -9.00
C LEU A 58 -6.88 -6.31 -7.73
N ILE A 59 -7.00 -5.67 -6.58
CA ILE A 59 -7.45 -6.35 -5.37
C ILE A 59 -8.97 -6.30 -5.35
N THR A 60 -9.62 -7.34 -5.89
CA THR A 60 -11.07 -7.51 -5.75
C THR A 60 -11.38 -8.13 -4.38
N ALA A 61 -11.52 -7.29 -3.37
CA ALA A 61 -11.96 -7.73 -2.04
C ALA A 61 -13.49 -7.61 -1.95
N PRO A 62 -14.25 -8.72 -1.80
CA PRO A 62 -15.69 -8.63 -1.62
C PRO A 62 -16.06 -7.84 -0.35
N LYS A 63 -15.18 -7.87 0.66
CA LYS A 63 -15.21 -7.06 1.88
C LYS A 63 -13.77 -6.85 2.35
N LEU A 64 -13.39 -5.60 2.63
CA LEU A 64 -12.14 -5.31 3.36
C LEU A 64 -12.38 -5.54 4.85
N ALA A 65 -11.36 -5.98 5.59
CA ALA A 65 -11.45 -6.15 7.03
C ALA A 65 -11.34 -4.79 7.73
N GLY A 66 -12.35 -4.44 8.51
CA GLY A 66 -12.31 -3.39 9.52
C GLY A 66 -11.62 -3.88 10.80
N SER A 67 -11.62 -3.03 11.83
CA SER A 67 -11.24 -3.43 13.18
C SER A 67 -12.02 -4.68 13.63
N ASP A 68 -11.39 -5.51 14.45
CA ASP A 68 -11.92 -6.80 14.94
C ASP A 68 -12.17 -7.87 13.86
N ASN A 69 -11.56 -7.73 12.66
CA ASN A 69 -11.75 -8.60 11.49
C ASN A 69 -13.19 -8.64 10.94
N GLU A 70 -13.99 -7.63 11.29
CA GLU A 70 -15.33 -7.46 10.73
C GLU A 70 -15.28 -6.84 9.33
N ALA A 71 -16.41 -6.82 8.63
CA ALA A 71 -16.50 -6.13 7.35
C ALA A 71 -16.35 -4.60 7.54
N LEU A 72 -15.40 -3.97 6.84
CA LEU A 72 -15.31 -2.53 6.75
C LEU A 72 -16.58 -2.01 6.05
N THR A 73 -17.37 -1.22 6.78
CA THR A 73 -18.59 -0.59 6.26
C THR A 73 -18.26 0.60 5.37
N ASN A 74 -19.27 1.28 4.83
CA ASN A 74 -19.06 2.52 4.06
C ASN A 74 -18.60 3.66 4.99
N GLY A 75 -17.63 4.45 4.52
CA GLY A 75 -17.24 5.70 5.16
C GLY A 75 -18.25 6.82 4.89
N THR A 76 -18.01 7.98 5.50
CA THR A 76 -18.75 9.23 5.26
C THR A 76 -17.94 10.20 4.39
N ALA A 77 -18.61 11.19 3.80
CA ALA A 77 -17.96 12.16 2.92
C ALA A 77 -16.84 12.92 3.65
N GLY A 78 -15.64 12.93 3.06
CA GLY A 78 -14.45 13.60 3.62
C GLY A 78 -13.52 12.68 4.43
N GLN A 79 -13.91 11.44 4.68
CA GLN A 79 -13.04 10.45 5.31
C GLN A 79 -12.07 9.81 4.30
N ILE A 80 -10.92 9.39 4.80
CA ILE A 80 -9.96 8.53 4.10
C ILE A 80 -9.98 7.13 4.67
N MET A 81 -9.65 6.15 3.82
CA MET A 81 -9.34 4.81 4.27
C MET A 81 -7.89 4.77 4.75
N SER A 82 -7.67 4.44 6.01
CA SER A 82 -6.35 4.33 6.63
C SER A 82 -6.03 2.87 6.95
N SER A 83 -4.77 2.47 6.77
CA SER A 83 -4.30 1.18 7.28
C SER A 83 -4.06 1.27 8.79
N ASN A 84 -4.43 0.22 9.53
CA ASN A 84 -4.21 0.13 10.97
C ASN A 84 -2.85 -0.52 11.33
N GLY A 85 -2.10 -1.02 10.34
CA GLY A 85 -0.80 -1.69 10.55
C GLY A 85 -0.87 -3.15 11.00
N ASP A 86 -2.07 -3.68 11.21
CA ASP A 86 -2.34 -5.07 11.62
C ASP A 86 -3.00 -5.92 10.50
N GLY A 87 -3.04 -5.38 9.27
CA GLY A 87 -3.72 -5.99 8.13
C GLY A 87 -5.20 -5.58 7.99
N THR A 88 -5.73 -4.76 8.90
CA THR A 88 -7.07 -4.17 8.80
C THR A 88 -7.03 -2.70 8.36
N PHE A 89 -8.21 -2.16 8.03
CA PHE A 89 -8.41 -0.78 7.62
C PHE A 89 -9.46 -0.07 8.50
N SER A 90 -9.43 1.25 8.54
CA SER A 90 -10.45 2.07 9.20
C SER A 90 -10.75 3.33 8.38
N TRP A 91 -11.94 3.91 8.58
CA TRP A 91 -12.25 5.25 8.09
C TRP A 91 -11.75 6.27 9.09
N ALA A 92 -10.89 7.17 8.64
CA ALA A 92 -10.34 8.25 9.43
C ALA A 92 -10.66 9.60 8.79
N ASP A 93 -10.80 10.64 9.61
CA ASP A 93 -10.83 12.01 9.09
C ASP A 93 -9.41 12.38 8.62
N ILE A 94 -9.28 13.03 7.45
CA ILE A 94 -7.97 13.41 6.86
C ILE A 94 -7.15 14.25 7.84
N LEU A 95 -7.77 15.27 8.42
CA LEU A 95 -7.21 16.15 9.44
C LEU A 95 -8.35 17.01 9.98
N LYS A 96 -8.73 16.78 11.23
CA LYS A 96 -9.64 17.67 11.96
C LYS A 96 -8.84 18.36 13.05
N LEU A 97 -8.60 19.66 12.91
CA LEU A 97 -8.02 20.48 13.97
C LEU A 97 -9.15 20.97 14.88
N PRO A 98 -9.36 20.37 16.07
CA PRO A 98 -10.36 20.87 16.99
C PRO A 98 -9.97 22.28 17.45
N ALA A 99 -10.99 23.15 17.56
CA ALA A 99 -10.80 24.46 18.16
C ALA A 99 -10.32 24.30 19.60
N GLN A 100 -9.24 24.99 19.93
CA GLN A 100 -8.66 25.02 21.27
C GLN A 100 -9.30 26.16 22.06
N VAL A 101 -9.67 25.88 23.31
CA VAL A 101 -10.21 26.87 24.27
C VAL A 101 -9.12 27.60 25.06
N SER A 102 -7.87 27.22 24.84
CA SER A 102 -6.68 27.81 25.44
C SER A 102 -5.49 27.60 24.53
N GLU A 103 -4.39 28.30 24.78
CA GLU A 103 -3.15 28.10 24.03
C GLU A 103 -2.68 26.63 24.14
N PRO A 104 -2.54 25.88 23.03
CA PRO A 104 -2.29 24.44 23.07
C PRO A 104 -0.86 24.09 23.51
N VAL A 105 0.10 24.97 23.20
CA VAL A 105 1.49 24.89 23.64
C VAL A 105 2.09 26.30 23.65
N SER A 106 3.01 26.56 24.59
CA SER A 106 3.78 27.81 24.60
C SER A 106 4.47 28.04 23.26
N CYS A 107 4.14 29.15 22.58
CA CYS A 107 4.85 29.51 21.36
C CYS A 107 6.27 30.03 21.66
N ASN A 108 7.27 29.31 21.19
CA ASN A 108 8.69 29.65 21.30
C ASN A 108 9.46 29.08 20.10
N SER A 109 10.78 29.31 20.02
CA SER A 109 11.60 28.86 18.88
C SER A 109 11.54 27.35 18.60
N ASN A 110 11.27 26.52 19.62
CA ASN A 110 11.17 25.06 19.47
C ASN A 110 9.81 24.61 18.93
N THR A 111 8.78 25.45 19.07
CA THR A 111 7.40 25.17 18.62
C THR A 111 7.01 26.02 17.40
N ALA A 112 7.96 26.78 16.83
CA ALA A 112 7.77 27.56 15.61
C ALA A 112 7.26 26.67 14.46
N GLY A 113 6.26 27.15 13.73
CA GLY A 113 5.57 26.40 12.67
C GLY A 113 4.42 25.52 13.14
N SER A 114 4.17 25.41 14.45
CA SER A 114 2.98 24.73 14.98
C SER A 114 1.71 25.42 14.49
N VAL A 115 0.70 24.63 14.13
CA VAL A 115 -0.61 25.09 13.67
C VAL A 115 -1.68 24.64 14.66
N ALA A 116 -2.61 25.52 14.99
CA ALA A 116 -3.76 25.20 15.83
C ALA A 116 -4.99 25.97 15.37
N ALA A 117 -6.18 25.48 15.69
CA ALA A 117 -7.43 26.20 15.45
C ALA A 117 -7.86 26.89 16.75
N SER A 118 -8.19 28.17 16.71
CA SER A 118 -8.80 28.88 17.86
C SER A 118 -10.33 28.93 17.79
N SER A 119 -10.89 28.61 16.63
CA SER A 119 -12.33 28.43 16.41
C SER A 119 -12.54 27.52 15.20
N THR A 120 -13.78 27.22 14.85
CA THR A 120 -14.12 26.43 13.64
C THR A 120 -13.54 27.01 12.34
N TYR A 121 -13.32 28.33 12.29
CA TYR A 121 -12.92 29.03 11.07
C TYR A 121 -11.66 29.90 11.23
N ARG A 122 -10.87 29.68 12.30
CA ARG A 122 -9.63 30.43 12.52
C ARG A 122 -8.48 29.49 12.81
N LEU A 123 -7.44 29.62 12.01
CA LEU A 123 -6.16 28.95 12.18
C LEU A 123 -5.12 29.94 12.68
N CYS A 124 -4.33 29.47 13.63
CA CYS A 124 -3.25 30.17 14.28
C CYS A 124 -1.94 29.44 13.99
N ILE A 125 -0.87 30.20 13.76
CA ILE A 125 0.48 29.67 13.57
C ILE A 125 1.40 30.28 14.62
N CYS A 126 2.20 29.42 15.27
CA CYS A 126 3.28 29.89 16.14
C CYS A 126 4.46 30.36 15.30
N ASN A 127 4.83 31.63 15.40
CA ASN A 127 5.97 32.20 14.66
C ASN A 127 7.33 32.06 15.38
N GLY A 128 7.36 31.34 16.52
CA GLY A 128 8.53 31.21 17.38
C GLY A 128 8.55 32.17 18.59
N THR A 129 7.59 33.07 18.70
CA THR A 129 7.45 34.01 19.84
C THR A 129 6.01 34.26 20.25
N ALA A 130 5.06 34.19 19.30
CA ALA A 130 3.64 34.38 19.54
C ALA A 130 2.82 33.57 18.54
N TRP A 131 1.56 33.32 18.91
CA TRP A 131 0.55 32.77 18.02
C TRP A 131 -0.12 33.89 17.24
N ASN A 132 -0.09 33.77 15.92
CA ASN A 132 -0.70 34.73 15.00
C ASN A 132 -1.79 34.07 14.16
N ASP A 133 -2.91 34.76 13.98
CA ASP A 133 -3.98 34.35 13.07
C ASP A 133 -3.41 34.33 11.65
N LEU A 134 -3.60 33.21 10.96
CA LEU A 134 -2.98 32.96 9.66
C LEU A 134 -3.41 33.97 8.59
N VAL A 135 -4.63 34.50 8.69
CA VAL A 135 -5.20 35.39 7.66
C VAL A 135 -4.90 36.85 7.96
N SER A 136 -5.10 37.28 9.20
CA SER A 136 -4.98 38.68 9.62
C SER A 136 -3.60 39.05 10.17
N GLY A 137 -2.81 38.06 10.60
CA GLY A 137 -1.53 38.28 11.29
C GLY A 137 -1.68 38.79 12.73
N ALA A 138 -2.90 39.07 13.19
CA ALA A 138 -3.16 39.52 14.55
C ALA A 138 -2.83 38.43 15.59
N ALA A 139 -2.62 38.81 16.84
CA ALA A 139 -2.45 37.83 17.91
C ALA A 139 -3.69 36.94 18.03
N CYS A 140 -3.49 35.63 18.17
CA CYS A 140 -4.59 34.72 18.35
C CYS A 140 -5.24 34.87 19.73
N SER A 141 -6.58 34.87 19.73
CA SER A 141 -7.41 34.70 20.91
C SER A 141 -7.85 33.24 20.99
N TRP A 142 -7.80 32.64 22.17
CA TRP A 142 -8.23 31.27 22.45
C TRP A 142 -9.52 31.28 23.26
#